data_AF-A0AAE8W085-F1
#
_entry.id   AF-A0AAE8W085-F1
#
_cell.length_a   1.000
_cell.length_b   1.000
_cell.length_c   1.000
_cell.angle_alpha   90.00
_cell.angle_beta   90.00
_cell.angle_gamma   90.00
#
_symmetry.space_group_name_H-M   'P 1'
#
loop_
_entity.id
_entity.type
_entity.pdbx_description
1 polymer ?
#
loop_
_entity_poly.entity_id
_entity_poly.type
_entity_poly.pdbx_seq_one_letter_code
_entity_poly.pdbx_strand_id
1 'polypeptide(L)'
;MPHDGPAAFGGDTTTFAEAVATTLSTLKGPPAADDTEGPSYSGERSAAVAAERGAKGIPVASKPWRDLTERAKGLGVTVTP
;
A
#
# COMPACT_ATOMS: atom_id res chain seq x y z
N MET A 1 22.43 0.40 11.74
CA MET A 1 21.60 0.12 12.93
C MET A 1 20.82 -1.12 12.61
N PRO A 2 21.05 -2.27 13.27
CA PRO A 2 20.09 -3.37 13.18
C PRO A 2 18.78 -2.83 13.78
N HIS A 3 17.68 -2.95 13.05
CA HIS A 3 16.37 -2.59 13.55
C HIS A 3 15.87 -3.78 14.36
N ASP A 4 15.68 -3.61 15.67
CA ASP A 4 15.10 -4.65 16.52
C ASP A 4 13.67 -4.92 16.07
N GLY A 5 13.44 -6.10 15.48
CA GLY A 5 12.11 -6.57 15.08
C GLY A 5 11.32 -7.13 16.27
N PRO A 6 10.07 -7.55 16.08
CA PRO A 6 9.23 -8.14 17.13
C PRO A 6 9.91 -9.30 17.89
N ALA A 7 10.76 -10.06 17.21
CA ALA A 7 11.56 -11.15 17.80
C ALA A 7 12.53 -10.69 18.91
N ALA A 8 12.99 -9.44 18.89
CA ALA A 8 13.86 -8.88 19.93
C ALA A 8 13.14 -8.70 21.27
N PHE A 9 11.79 -8.70 21.26
CA PHE A 9 10.95 -8.58 22.45
C PHE A 9 10.45 -9.94 22.96
N GLY A 10 11.05 -11.04 22.50
CA GLY A 10 10.73 -12.41 22.94
C GLY A 10 9.43 -12.98 22.35
N GLY A 11 8.84 -12.31 21.37
CA GLY A 11 7.62 -12.76 20.68
C GLY A 11 7.91 -13.44 19.34
N ASP A 12 7.08 -14.43 18.99
CA ASP A 12 7.03 -14.94 17.61
C ASP A 12 6.37 -13.91 16.68
N THR A 13 6.87 -13.82 15.44
CA THR A 13 6.37 -12.87 14.45
C THR A 13 4.91 -13.12 14.05
N THR A 14 4.46 -14.38 14.07
CA THR A 14 3.06 -14.75 13.79
C THR A 14 2.16 -14.30 14.94
N THR A 15 2.57 -14.58 16.18
CA THR A 15 1.83 -14.15 17.38
C THR A 15 1.68 -12.63 17.41
N PHE A 16 2.74 -11.89 17.06
CA PHE A 16 2.68 -10.43 16.95
C PHE A 16 1.70 -9.98 15.85
N ALA A 17 1.75 -10.60 14.67
CA ALA A 17 0.85 -10.27 13.57
C ALA A 17 -0.63 -10.54 13.92
N GLU A 18 -0.91 -11.64 14.62
CA GLU A 18 -2.26 -11.99 15.10
C GLU A 18 -2.79 -10.98 16.13
N ALA A 19 -1.94 -10.53 17.06
CA ALA A 19 -2.29 -9.50 18.04
C ALA A 19 -2.61 -8.16 17.36
N VAL A 20 -1.81 -7.77 16.35
CA VAL A 20 -2.07 -6.58 15.53
C VAL A 20 -3.40 -6.73 14.78
N ALA A 21 -3.65 -7.86 14.13
CA ALA A 21 -4.89 -8.11 13.40
C ALA A 21 -6.13 -8.04 14.32
N THR A 22 -6.04 -8.63 15.52
CA THR A 22 -7.10 -8.58 16.54
C THR A 22 -7.38 -7.15 17.00
N THR A 23 -6.32 -6.37 17.21
CA THR A 23 -6.41 -4.96 17.59
C THR A 23 -7.12 -4.16 16.50
N LEU A 24 -6.70 -4.30 15.23
CA LEU A 24 -7.32 -3.60 14.10
C LEU A 24 -8.78 -4.01 13.92
N SER A 25 -9.11 -5.29 14.07
CA SER A 25 -10.49 -5.78 14.02
C SER A 25 -11.36 -5.12 15.10
N THR A 26 -10.85 -5.03 16.33
CA THR A 26 -11.54 -4.39 17.46
C THR A 26 -11.79 -2.91 17.19
N LEU A 27 -10.82 -2.19 16.62
CA LEU A 27 -10.97 -0.77 16.30
C LEU A 27 -11.91 -0.51 15.10
N LYS A 28 -12.13 -1.50 14.23
CA LYS A 28 -13.06 -1.42 13.10
C LYS A 28 -14.48 -1.91 13.41
N GLY A 29 -14.66 -2.67 14.48
CA GLY A 29 -15.94 -3.26 14.87
C GLY A 29 -17.07 -2.27 15.18
N PRO A 30 -16.81 -1.09 15.78
CA PRO A 30 -17.87 -0.11 16.02
C PRO A 30 -18.51 0.39 14.71
N PRO A 31 -19.83 0.64 14.69
CA PRO A 31 -20.48 1.21 13.52
C PRO A 31 -19.88 2.58 13.20
N ALA A 32 -19.66 2.85 11.91
CA ALA A 32 -19.26 4.17 11.47
C ALA A 32 -20.35 5.18 11.85
N ALA A 33 -19.94 6.36 12.32
CA ALA A 33 -20.86 7.47 12.49
C ALA A 33 -21.24 8.02 11.10
N ASP A 34 -22.53 8.30 10.88
CA ASP A 34 -23.05 9.08 9.75
C ASP A 34 -22.75 8.58 8.33
N ASP A 35 -23.17 7.36 7.97
CA ASP A 35 -23.08 6.79 6.62
C ASP A 35 -21.68 6.88 5.96
N THR A 36 -20.65 7.10 6.76
CA THR A 36 -19.27 7.21 6.30
C THR A 36 -18.62 5.83 6.20
N GLU A 37 -17.70 5.69 5.26
CA GLU A 37 -16.81 4.53 5.25
C GLU A 37 -15.98 4.54 6.54
N GLY A 38 -15.98 3.42 7.27
CA GLY A 38 -15.33 3.30 8.57
C GLY A 38 -13.82 3.60 8.56
N PRO A 39 -13.16 3.64 9.74
CA PRO A 39 -11.76 4.04 9.84
C PRO A 39 -10.84 3.12 9.03
N SER A 40 -9.98 3.73 8.23
CA SER A 40 -8.85 3.07 7.56
C SER A 40 -7.56 3.28 8.35
N TYR A 41 -6.72 2.25 8.42
CA TYR A 41 -5.43 2.33 9.10
C TYR A 41 -4.29 2.54 8.11
N SER A 42 -3.15 3.02 8.62
CA SER A 42 -1.96 3.29 7.80
C SER A 42 -1.58 2.07 6.96
N GLY A 43 -1.43 2.28 5.65
CA GLY A 43 -1.07 1.23 4.70
C GLY A 43 -2.26 0.56 4.00
N GLU A 44 -3.46 0.53 4.59
CA GLU A 44 -4.60 -0.22 4.03
C GLU A 44 -5.07 0.34 2.69
N ARG A 45 -5.28 1.66 2.61
CA ARG A 45 -5.67 2.32 1.35
C ARG A 45 -4.58 2.20 0.28
N SER A 46 -3.32 2.31 0.68
CA SER A 46 -2.20 2.15 -0.24
C SER A 46 -2.08 0.72 -0.76
N ALA A 47 -2.32 -0.29 0.09
CA ALA A 47 -2.32 -1.70 -0.28
C ALA A 47 -3.49 -2.01 -1.23
N ALA A 48 -4.68 -1.46 -0.98
CA ALA A 48 -5.83 -1.59 -1.86
C ALA A 48 -5.56 -0.97 -3.25
N VAL A 49 -5.01 0.25 -3.30
CA VAL A 49 -4.60 0.91 -4.55
C VAL A 49 -3.50 0.14 -5.25
N ALA A 50 -2.54 -0.44 -4.52
CA ALA A 50 -1.48 -1.26 -5.10
C ALA A 50 -2.03 -2.55 -5.72
N ALA A 51 -2.96 -3.23 -5.05
CA ALA A 51 -3.64 -4.41 -5.57
C ALA A 51 -4.44 -4.08 -6.84
N GLU A 52 -5.19 -2.97 -6.83
CA GLU A 52 -5.91 -2.49 -8.01
C GLU A 52 -4.97 -2.22 -9.19
N ARG A 53 -3.87 -1.50 -8.95
CA ARG A 53 -2.87 -1.19 -9.99
C ARG A 53 -2.13 -2.43 -10.48
N GLY A 54 -1.91 -3.42 -9.62
CA GLY A 54 -1.36 -4.72 -10.01
C GLY A 54 -2.28 -5.46 -10.97
N ALA A 55 -3.59 -5.34 -10.80
CA ALA A 55 -4.59 -5.98 -11.66
C ALA A 55 -4.91 -5.19 -12.94
N LYS A 56 -4.97 -3.87 -12.87
CA LYS A 56 -5.48 -3.00 -13.96
C LYS A 56 -4.40 -2.17 -14.67
N GLY A 57 -3.16 -2.20 -14.18
CA GLY A 57 -2.10 -1.28 -14.58
C GLY A 57 -2.12 0.03 -13.78
N ILE A 58 -1.01 0.77 -13.86
CA ILE A 58 -0.84 2.04 -13.16
C ILE A 58 -1.38 3.17 -14.05
N PRO A 59 -2.38 3.96 -13.61
CA PRO A 59 -2.83 5.10 -14.36
C PRO A 59 -1.75 6.19 -14.36
N VAL A 60 -1.25 6.55 -15.55
CA VAL A 60 -0.29 7.64 -15.75
C VAL A 60 -0.99 8.74 -16.54
N ALA A 61 -0.97 9.96 -16.01
CA ALA A 61 -1.55 11.11 -16.72
C ALA A 61 -0.77 11.41 -18.01
N SER A 62 -1.45 12.04 -18.98
CA SER A 62 -0.90 12.29 -20.32
C SER A 62 0.41 13.08 -20.32
N LYS A 63 0.51 14.14 -19.50
CA LYS A 63 1.72 14.96 -19.40
C LYS A 63 2.92 14.14 -18.86
N PRO A 64 2.84 13.49 -17.67
CA PRO A 64 3.90 12.60 -17.21
C PRO A 64 4.28 11.51 -18.23
N TRP A 65 3.32 10.90 -18.90
CA TRP A 65 3.59 9.87 -19.92
C TRP A 65 4.40 10.41 -21.10
N ARG A 66 4.02 11.58 -21.62
CA ARG A 66 4.77 12.27 -22.67
C ARG A 66 6.19 12.62 -22.21
N ASP A 67 6.33 13.22 -21.03
CA ASP A 67 7.63 13.63 -20.50
C ASP A 67 8.55 12.40 -20.27
N LEU A 68 7.99 11.24 -19.89
CA LEU A 68 8.73 9.98 -19.76
C LEU A 68 9.16 9.40 -21.11
N THR A 69 8.25 9.37 -22.09
CA THR A 69 8.54 8.81 -23.42
C THR A 69 9.54 9.65 -24.22
N GLU A 70 9.49 10.99 -24.08
CA GLU A 70 10.50 11.89 -24.66
C GLU A 70 11.89 11.65 -24.06
N ARG A 71 11.98 11.48 -22.74
CA ARG A 71 13.24 11.14 -22.06
C ARG A 71 13.76 9.76 -22.47
N ALA A 72 12.89 8.77 -22.54
CA ALA A 72 13.25 7.42 -22.99
C ALA A 72 13.83 7.45 -24.42
N LYS A 73 13.22 8.21 -25.34
CA LYS A 73 13.75 8.43 -26.68
C LYS A 73 15.14 9.05 -26.68
N GLY A 74 15.36 10.10 -25.86
CA GLY A 74 16.68 10.74 -25.72
C GLY A 74 17.76 9.80 -25.19
N LEU A 75 17.36 8.79 -24.42
CA LEU A 75 18.25 7.77 -23.85
C LEU A 75 18.36 6.49 -24.69
N GLY A 76 17.67 6.41 -25.84
CA GLY A 76 17.63 5.20 -26.67
C GLY A 76 16.89 4.02 -26.03
N VAL A 77 16.02 4.27 -25.05
CA VAL A 77 15.22 3.26 -24.36
C VAL A 77 13.89 3.05 -25.09
N THR A 78 13.60 1.80 -25.45
CA THR A 78 12.31 1.42 -26.04
C THR A 78 11.21 1.48 -24.98
N VAL A 79 10.11 2.17 -25.30
CA VAL A 79 8.90 2.20 -24.47
C VAL A 79 7.85 1.31 -25.11
N THR A 80 7.40 0.29 -24.38
CA THR A 80 6.21 -0.49 -24.76
C THR A 80 4.93 0.29 -24.44
N PRO A 81 3.92 0.25 -25.33
CA PRO A 81 2.61 0.89 -25.10
C PRO A 81 1.88 0.35 -23.88
#